data_AF-A0A376P2F8-F1
#
_entry.id   AF-A0A376P2F8-F1
#
_cell.length_a   1.000
_cell.length_b   1.000
_cell.length_c   1.000
_cell.angle_alpha   90.00
_cell.angle_beta   90.00
_cell.angle_gamma   90.00
#
_symmetry.space_group_name_H-M   'P 1'
#
loop_
_entity.id
_entity.type
_entity.pdbx_description
1 polymer ?
#
loop_
_entity_poly.entity_id
_entity_poly.type
_entity_poly.pdbx_seq_one_letter_code
_entity_poly.pdbx_strand_id
1 'polypeptide(L)'
;MTISFNTVPSNTLVPLFYAEMNNSAANTAVTSAPALLIGHASNDAAIEVNSLVLMPSADYARQICGAGSQLARMVEVYRQTDPFGELYVIAVPEARGAAATVRVTVAGEAEESGTLSLYVGRSRVQVPVVNGDDATAVATAIKEAVNGVITPEGSPENLVNHYHIGIPLL
;
A
#
# COMPACT_ATOMS: atom_id res chain seq x y z
N MET A 1 -59.49 -9.25 15.61
CA MET A 1 -58.05 -9.03 15.40
C MET A 1 -57.52 -10.22 14.62
N THR A 2 -57.18 -10.02 13.35
CA THR A 2 -56.60 -11.06 12.49
C THR A 2 -55.10 -10.81 12.42
N ILE A 3 -54.29 -11.82 12.76
CA ILE A 3 -52.85 -11.76 12.57
C ILE A 3 -52.56 -12.37 11.20
N SER A 4 -52.17 -11.52 10.24
CA SER A 4 -51.79 -11.94 8.90
C SER A 4 -50.32 -12.34 8.87
N PHE A 5 -50.05 -13.53 8.36
CA PHE A 5 -48.69 -14.03 8.12
C PHE A 5 -48.26 -13.67 6.70
N ASN A 6 -47.00 -13.27 6.53
CA ASN A 6 -46.45 -12.90 5.23
C ASN A 6 -45.91 -14.12 4.47
N THR A 7 -45.44 -15.14 5.20
CA THR A 7 -44.73 -16.28 4.60
C THR A 7 -45.32 -17.62 5.02
N VAL A 8 -45.97 -17.70 6.19
CA VAL A 8 -46.73 -18.91 6.58
C VAL A 8 -48.05 -18.94 5.80
N PRO A 9 -48.28 -19.95 4.93
CA PRO A 9 -49.49 -20.03 4.13
C PRO A 9 -50.72 -20.31 5.00
N SER A 10 -51.83 -19.62 4.70
CA SER A 10 -53.11 -19.78 5.43
C SER A 10 -53.75 -21.16 5.27
N ASN A 11 -53.30 -21.96 4.30
CA ASN A 11 -53.78 -23.31 4.01
C ASN A 11 -52.87 -24.42 4.57
N THR A 12 -52.07 -24.12 5.60
CA THR A 12 -51.23 -25.13 6.29
C THR A 12 -52.12 -26.10 7.08
N LEU A 13 -52.17 -27.38 6.67
CA LEU A 13 -53.03 -28.42 7.26
C LEU A 13 -52.27 -29.39 8.19
N VAL A 14 -50.94 -29.26 8.27
CA VAL A 14 -50.10 -30.14 9.09
C VAL A 14 -49.94 -29.52 10.49
N PRO A 15 -50.20 -30.28 11.57
CA PRO A 15 -50.11 -29.74 12.92
C PRO A 15 -48.64 -29.61 13.36
N LEU A 16 -48.21 -28.38 13.65
CA LEU A 16 -46.97 -28.06 14.38
C LEU A 16 -47.00 -26.57 14.79
N PHE A 17 -45.98 -26.13 15.52
CA PHE A 17 -45.72 -24.72 15.76
C PHE A 17 -45.00 -24.09 14.55
N TYR A 18 -45.58 -23.02 14.00
CA TYR A 18 -44.99 -22.20 12.94
C TYR A 18 -44.81 -20.78 13.46
N ALA A 19 -43.58 -20.25 13.35
CA ALA A 19 -43.26 -18.87 13.70
C ALA A 19 -42.68 -18.15 12.49
N GLU A 20 -43.05 -16.88 12.31
CA GLU A 20 -42.41 -15.98 11.35
C GLU A 20 -41.86 -14.75 12.08
N MET A 21 -40.69 -14.29 11.65
CA MET A 21 -40.11 -13.02 12.09
C MET A 21 -40.15 -12.06 10.91
N ASN A 22 -40.93 -10.99 11.02
CA ASN A 22 -40.95 -9.92 10.03
C ASN A 22 -39.94 -8.84 10.45
N ASN A 23 -38.87 -8.69 9.68
CA ASN A 23 -37.82 -7.70 9.91
C ASN A 23 -38.03 -6.38 9.14
N SER A 24 -39.18 -6.17 8.49
CA SER A 24 -39.42 -5.01 7.61
C SER A 24 -39.50 -3.67 8.37
N ALA A 25 -39.78 -3.71 9.67
CA ALA A 25 -39.74 -2.56 10.57
C ALA A 25 -38.58 -2.61 11.57
N ALA A 26 -37.64 -3.56 11.39
CA ALA A 26 -36.45 -3.61 12.22
C ALA A 26 -35.46 -2.53 11.80
N ASN A 27 -34.70 -2.04 12.77
CA ASN A 27 -33.63 -1.11 12.50
C ASN A 27 -32.50 -1.83 11.74
N THR A 28 -32.38 -1.55 10.45
CA THR A 28 -31.34 -2.08 9.56
C THR A 28 -30.14 -1.14 9.40
N ALA A 29 -30.00 -0.14 10.30
CA ALA A 29 -28.90 0.81 10.23
C ALA A 29 -27.54 0.08 10.37
N VAL A 30 -26.92 -0.19 9.22
CA VAL A 30 -25.51 -0.57 9.12
C VAL A 30 -24.74 0.74 8.99
N THR A 31 -23.94 1.07 9.99
CA THR A 31 -23.00 2.19 9.86
C THR A 31 -21.83 1.72 9.01
N SER A 32 -21.82 2.08 7.71
CA SER A 32 -20.58 2.04 6.93
C SER A 32 -19.86 3.38 7.09
N ALA A 33 -18.54 3.31 7.26
CA ALA A 33 -17.66 4.46 7.31
C ALA A 33 -16.56 4.29 6.25
N PRO A 34 -16.89 4.39 4.95
CA PRO A 34 -15.91 4.18 3.90
C PRO A 34 -14.88 5.31 3.90
N ALA A 35 -13.61 4.95 3.73
CA ALA A 35 -12.53 5.90 3.53
C ALA A 35 -12.16 5.98 2.04
N LEU A 36 -11.65 7.16 1.65
CA LEU A 36 -11.14 7.43 0.31
C LEU A 36 -9.72 7.95 0.40
N LEU A 37 -8.80 7.33 -0.36
CA LEU A 37 -7.44 7.83 -0.57
C LEU A 37 -7.24 8.22 -2.02
N ILE A 38 -6.59 9.36 -2.24
CA ILE A 38 -6.26 9.87 -3.57
C ILE A 38 -4.75 10.15 -3.58
N GLY A 39 -4.04 9.60 -4.56
CA GLY A 39 -2.59 9.74 -4.62
C GLY A 39 -2.01 9.28 -5.95
N HIS A 40 -0.74 9.57 -6.16
CA HIS A 40 -0.03 9.18 -7.37
C HIS A 40 0.29 7.67 -7.37
N ALA A 41 -0.10 7.00 -8.45
CA ALA A 41 0.39 5.68 -8.79
C ALA A 41 1.70 5.80 -9.58
N SER A 42 2.52 4.74 -9.60
CA SER A 42 3.71 4.73 -10.46
C SER A 42 3.33 4.84 -11.93
N ASN A 43 4.24 5.38 -12.75
CA ASN A 43 4.09 5.26 -14.21
C ASN A 43 3.98 3.78 -14.60
N ASP A 44 3.09 3.49 -15.55
CA ASP A 44 2.79 2.15 -16.04
C ASP A 44 2.17 1.18 -15.01
N ALA A 45 1.70 1.68 -13.86
CA ALA A 45 0.96 0.88 -12.89
C ALA A 45 -0.34 0.30 -13.50
N ALA A 46 -0.72 -0.90 -13.06
CA ALA A 46 -1.89 -1.62 -13.59
C ALA A 46 -3.24 -1.00 -13.19
N ILE A 47 -3.27 -0.16 -12.15
CA ILE A 47 -4.47 0.53 -11.70
C ILE A 47 -4.97 1.55 -12.73
N GLU A 48 -6.28 1.54 -12.99
CA GLU A 48 -6.90 2.54 -13.84
C GLU A 48 -6.86 3.92 -13.18
N VAL A 49 -6.30 4.89 -13.89
CA VAL A 49 -6.16 6.27 -13.41
C VAL A 49 -7.51 6.99 -13.44
N ASN A 50 -7.78 7.83 -12.43
CA ASN A 50 -9.01 8.59 -12.23
C ASN A 50 -10.28 7.71 -12.11
N SER A 51 -10.11 6.45 -11.72
CA SER A 51 -11.18 5.48 -11.49
C SER A 51 -11.25 5.09 -10.02
N LEU A 52 -12.45 4.79 -9.52
CA LEU A 52 -12.67 4.39 -8.13
C LEU A 52 -12.43 2.88 -7.98
N VAL A 53 -11.46 2.50 -7.16
CA VAL A 53 -11.07 1.09 -6.97
C VAL A 53 -11.18 0.72 -5.49
N LEU A 54 -11.84 -0.41 -5.20
CA LEU A 54 -11.87 -0.99 -3.86
C LEU A 54 -10.50 -1.58 -3.51
N MET A 55 -9.98 -1.25 -2.34
CA MET A 55 -8.62 -1.59 -1.95
C MET A 55 -8.57 -2.48 -0.71
N PRO A 56 -8.68 -3.81 -0.83
CA PRO A 56 -8.80 -4.72 0.30
C PRO A 56 -7.53 -4.86 1.16
N SER A 57 -6.33 -4.67 0.60
CA SER A 57 -5.08 -4.89 1.34
C SER A 57 -3.93 -4.02 0.85
N ALA A 58 -2.91 -3.87 1.70
CA ALA A 58 -1.67 -3.20 1.33
C ALA A 58 -0.89 -3.96 0.23
N ASP A 59 -0.93 -5.29 0.25
CA ASP A 59 -0.28 -6.12 -0.77
C ASP A 59 -0.90 -5.91 -2.14
N TYR A 60 -2.22 -5.86 -2.20
CA TYR A 60 -2.94 -5.57 -3.44
C TYR A 60 -2.61 -4.16 -3.95
N ALA A 61 -2.53 -3.18 -3.06
CA ALA A 61 -2.13 -1.82 -3.41
C ALA A 61 -0.73 -1.76 -4.03
N ARG A 62 0.24 -2.50 -3.48
CA ARG A 62 1.59 -2.57 -4.04
C ARG A 62 1.61 -3.17 -5.45
N GLN A 63 0.80 -4.19 -5.70
CA GLN A 63 0.72 -4.84 -7.01
C GLN A 63 0.10 -3.92 -8.06
N ILE A 64 -1.03 -3.26 -7.75
CA ILE A 64 -1.77 -2.51 -8.77
C ILE A 64 -1.35 -1.05 -8.90
N CYS A 65 -0.93 -0.40 -7.81
CA CYS A 65 -0.49 1.00 -7.83
C CYS A 65 1.01 1.15 -8.15
N GLY A 66 1.77 0.04 -8.16
CA GLY A 66 3.21 0.00 -8.28
C GLY A 66 3.92 0.03 -6.92
N ALA A 67 4.95 -0.80 -6.77
CA ALA A 67 5.77 -0.89 -5.56
C ALA A 67 6.47 0.45 -5.28
N GLY A 68 6.36 0.93 -4.04
CA GLY A 68 6.95 2.20 -3.62
C GLY A 68 6.24 3.45 -4.12
N SER A 69 5.11 3.34 -4.85
CA SER A 69 4.28 4.48 -5.24
C SER A 69 3.71 5.23 -4.03
N GLN A 70 3.39 6.51 -4.21
CA GLN A 70 2.77 7.33 -3.16
C GLN A 70 1.47 6.69 -2.66
N LEU A 71 0.61 6.26 -3.58
CA LEU A 71 -0.68 5.66 -3.24
C LEU A 71 -0.53 4.34 -2.49
N ALA A 72 0.41 3.46 -2.91
CA ALA A 72 0.65 2.20 -2.19
C ALA A 72 1.08 2.44 -0.73
N ARG A 73 1.92 3.45 -0.48
CA ARG A 73 2.38 3.82 0.87
C ARG A 73 1.26 4.42 1.73
N MET A 74 0.36 5.19 1.12
CA MET A 74 -0.82 5.72 1.82
C MET A 74 -1.73 4.57 2.28
N VAL A 75 -1.96 3.58 1.42
CA VAL A 75 -2.75 2.39 1.76
C VAL A 75 -2.07 1.57 2.86
N GLU A 76 -0.75 1.36 2.77
CA GLU A 76 0.01 0.63 3.79
C GLU A 76 -0.16 1.23 5.18
N VAL A 77 0.00 2.55 5.31
CA VAL A 77 -0.17 3.25 6.59
C VAL A 77 -1.64 3.23 7.04
N TYR A 78 -2.58 3.44 6.13
CA TYR A 78 -4.00 3.41 6.46
C TYR A 78 -4.43 2.05 7.00
N ARG A 79 -3.97 0.95 6.37
CA ARG A 79 -4.29 -0.43 6.78
C ARG A 79 -3.70 -0.84 8.13
N GLN A 80 -2.72 -0.11 8.66
CA GLN A 80 -2.27 -0.28 10.05
C GLN A 80 -3.28 0.30 11.06
N THR A 81 -4.05 1.31 10.65
CA THR A 81 -5.08 1.94 11.50
C THR A 81 -6.43 1.25 11.33
N ASP A 82 -6.79 0.92 10.09
CA ASP A 82 -8.04 0.24 9.75
C ASP A 82 -7.79 -0.99 8.85
N PRO A 83 -7.50 -2.16 9.46
CA PRO A 83 -7.14 -3.36 8.73
C PRO A 83 -8.26 -3.93 7.86
N PHE A 84 -9.53 -3.69 8.21
CA PHE A 84 -10.69 -4.37 7.60
C PHE A 84 -11.77 -3.43 7.07
N GLY A 85 -11.66 -2.12 7.31
CA GLY A 85 -12.66 -1.16 6.85
C GLY A 85 -12.72 -1.03 5.34
N GLU A 86 -13.84 -0.48 4.89
CA GLU A 86 -14.13 -0.21 3.49
C GLU A 86 -13.23 0.93 3.01
N LEU A 87 -12.27 0.61 2.16
CA LEU A 87 -11.31 1.57 1.62
C LEU A 87 -11.42 1.62 0.10
N TYR A 88 -11.64 2.82 -0.42
CA TYR A 88 -11.53 3.14 -1.83
C TYR A 88 -10.28 3.95 -2.12
N VAL A 89 -9.74 3.77 -3.32
CA VAL A 89 -8.63 4.57 -3.83
C VAL A 89 -8.95 5.14 -5.20
N ILE A 90 -8.37 6.30 -5.50
CA ILE A 90 -8.30 6.87 -6.84
C ILE A 90 -6.84 7.13 -7.17
N ALA A 91 -6.34 6.50 -8.22
CA ALA A 91 -5.01 6.75 -8.75
C ALA A 91 -4.99 8.03 -9.60
N VAL A 92 -4.05 8.91 -9.32
CA VAL A 92 -3.75 10.12 -10.10
C VAL A 92 -2.49 9.85 -10.92
N PRO A 93 -2.40 10.27 -12.19
CA PRO A 93 -1.17 10.04 -12.96
C PRO A 93 -0.02 10.84 -12.35
N GLU A 94 1.21 10.35 -12.47
CA GLU A 94 2.36 11.14 -12.04
C GLU A 94 2.45 12.47 -12.82
N ALA A 95 2.99 13.49 -12.16
CA ALA A 95 3.26 14.76 -12.81
C ALA A 95 4.29 14.57 -13.93
N ARG A 96 4.05 15.18 -15.10
CA ARG A 96 4.94 15.13 -16.28
C ARG A 96 6.24 15.95 -16.15
N GLY A 97 6.70 16.17 -14.91
CA GLY A 97 7.90 16.93 -14.60
C GLY A 97 9.18 16.10 -14.72
N ALA A 98 10.34 16.76 -14.66
CA ALA A 98 11.62 16.06 -14.59
C ALA A 98 11.71 15.25 -13.27
N ALA A 99 12.17 14.00 -13.39
CA ALA A 99 12.37 13.15 -12.23
C ALA A 99 13.41 13.76 -11.26
N ALA A 100 13.11 13.72 -9.96
CA ALA A 100 13.93 14.36 -8.94
C ALA A 100 15.23 13.59 -8.66
N THR A 101 16.34 13.95 -9.29
CA THR A 101 17.61 13.23 -9.08
C THR A 101 18.28 13.56 -7.73
N VAL A 102 18.86 12.55 -7.07
CA VAL A 102 19.76 12.71 -5.93
C VAL A 102 21.09 12.04 -6.27
N ARG A 103 22.21 12.67 -5.93
CA ARG A 103 23.55 12.13 -6.17
C ARG A 103 24.20 11.79 -4.83
N VAL A 104 24.58 10.53 -4.67
CA VAL A 104 25.46 10.06 -3.60
C VAL A 104 26.81 9.74 -4.24
N THR A 105 27.86 10.40 -3.78
CA THR A 105 29.23 10.17 -4.26
C THR A 105 29.99 9.40 -3.19
N VAL A 106 30.50 8.22 -3.54
CA VAL A 106 31.47 7.48 -2.72
C VAL A 106 32.86 7.77 -3.26
N ALA A 107 33.81 8.06 -2.38
CA ALA A 107 35.19 8.34 -2.75
C ALA A 107 36.13 7.62 -1.79
N GLY A 108 37.30 7.24 -2.31
CA GLY A 108 38.30 6.47 -1.56
C GLY A 108 38.03 4.97 -1.56
N GLU A 109 38.99 4.24 -1.00
CA GLU A 109 38.91 2.81 -0.70
C GLU A 109 38.46 2.62 0.74
N ALA A 110 37.72 1.56 1.03
CA ALA A 110 37.28 1.26 2.39
C ALA A 110 38.47 0.84 3.27
N GLU A 111 38.85 1.71 4.21
CA GLU A 111 39.96 1.44 5.14
C GLU A 111 39.60 0.44 6.25
N GLU A 112 38.32 0.27 6.55
CA GLU A 112 37.82 -0.67 7.55
C GLU A 112 36.52 -1.33 7.09
N SER A 113 36.31 -2.59 7.50
CA SER A 113 35.03 -3.27 7.29
C SER A 113 33.97 -2.74 8.25
N GLY A 114 32.76 -2.50 7.76
CA GLY A 114 31.68 -1.95 8.56
C GLY A 114 30.32 -2.02 7.89
N THR A 115 29.35 -1.33 8.47
CA THR A 115 28.01 -1.19 7.89
C THR A 115 27.69 0.27 7.69
N LEU A 116 27.57 0.69 6.44
CA LEU A 116 27.07 2.01 6.08
C LEU A 116 25.54 2.03 6.25
N SER A 117 25.03 2.96 7.05
CA SER A 117 23.59 3.16 7.22
C SER A 117 23.14 4.42 6.49
N LEU A 118 22.26 4.26 5.50
CA LEU A 118 21.62 5.36 4.77
C LEU A 118 20.12 5.36 5.07
N TYR A 119 19.48 6.52 5.03
CA TYR A 119 18.01 6.62 5.09
C TYR A 119 17.45 7.07 3.76
N VAL A 120 16.46 6.32 3.25
CA VAL A 120 15.68 6.65 2.06
C VAL A 120 14.23 6.85 2.51
N GLY A 121 13.82 8.11 2.63
CA GLY A 121 12.54 8.45 3.26
C GLY A 121 12.49 8.00 4.72
N ARG A 122 11.59 7.05 5.04
CA ARG A 122 11.43 6.48 6.40
C ARG A 122 12.13 5.12 6.56
N SER A 123 12.78 4.62 5.52
CA SER A 123 13.37 3.29 5.51
C SER A 123 14.88 3.39 5.73
N ARG A 124 15.41 2.58 6.65
CA ARG A 124 16.85 2.43 6.88
C ARG A 124 17.41 1.40 5.89
N VAL A 125 18.41 1.80 5.13
CA VAL A 125 19.19 0.95 4.23
C VAL A 125 20.53 0.67 4.88
N GLN A 126 20.88 -0.61 5.04
CA GLN A 126 22.16 -1.02 5.61
C GLN A 126 22.99 -1.73 4.55
N VAL A 127 24.19 -1.22 4.32
CA VAL A 127 25.10 -1.71 3.27
C VAL A 127 26.36 -2.22 3.94
N PRO A 128 26.67 -3.53 3.85
CA PRO A 128 27.94 -4.04 4.31
C PRO A 128 29.05 -3.51 3.39
N VAL A 129 30.14 -3.04 4.00
CA VAL A 129 31.36 -2.62 3.30
C VAL A 129 32.51 -3.43 3.87
N VAL A 130 33.37 -3.95 3.00
CA VAL A 130 34.54 -4.75 3.37
C VAL A 130 35.78 -3.90 3.19
N ASN A 131 36.76 -4.04 4.08
CA ASN A 131 38.09 -3.45 3.92
C ASN A 131 38.65 -3.82 2.53
N GLY A 132 39.13 -2.81 1.80
CA GLY A 132 39.64 -2.95 0.45
C GLY A 132 38.59 -2.81 -0.66
N ASP A 133 37.29 -2.63 -0.32
CA ASP A 133 36.29 -2.29 -1.33
C ASP A 133 36.61 -0.92 -1.95
N ASP A 134 36.70 -0.88 -3.28
CA ASP A 134 36.84 0.36 -4.00
C ASP A 134 35.51 1.16 -4.04
N ALA A 135 35.59 2.45 -4.39
CA ALA A 135 34.43 3.33 -4.46
C ALA A 135 33.31 2.81 -5.39
N THR A 136 33.65 2.02 -6.42
CA THR A 136 32.67 1.47 -7.37
C THR A 136 31.94 0.28 -6.77
N ALA A 137 32.64 -0.60 -6.06
CA ALA A 137 32.05 -1.72 -5.33
C ALA A 137 31.05 -1.22 -4.27
N VAL A 138 31.47 -0.25 -3.45
CA VAL A 138 30.59 0.33 -2.43
C VAL A 138 29.40 1.05 -3.05
N ALA A 139 29.59 1.83 -4.12
CA ALA A 139 28.49 2.51 -4.80
C ALA A 139 27.48 1.52 -5.41
N THR A 140 27.96 0.40 -5.94
CA THR A 140 27.11 -0.68 -6.47
C THR A 140 26.30 -1.32 -5.34
N ALA A 141 26.94 -1.67 -4.22
CA ALA A 141 26.26 -2.23 -3.06
C ALA A 141 25.20 -1.29 -2.48
N ILE A 142 25.47 0.02 -2.43
CA ILE A 142 24.47 1.03 -2.03
C ILE A 142 23.28 1.02 -3.00
N LYS A 143 23.53 1.02 -4.30
CA LYS A 143 22.47 1.03 -5.32
C LYS A 143 21.56 -0.20 -5.18
N GLU A 144 22.15 -1.38 -5.03
CA GLU A 144 21.40 -2.63 -4.87
C GLU A 144 20.56 -2.62 -3.58
N ALA A 145 21.15 -2.22 -2.46
CA ALA A 145 20.44 -2.14 -1.18
C ALA A 145 19.29 -1.13 -1.21
N VAL A 146 19.47 0.03 -1.87
CA VAL A 146 18.41 1.03 -2.04
C VAL A 146 17.26 0.47 -2.91
N ASN A 147 17.58 -0.17 -4.04
CA ASN A 147 16.57 -0.76 -4.91
C ASN A 147 15.81 -1.91 -4.22
N GLY A 148 16.49 -2.71 -3.39
CA GLY A 148 15.86 -3.77 -2.60
C GLY A 148 14.85 -3.27 -1.55
N VAL A 149 15.04 -2.05 -1.03
CA VAL A 149 14.07 -1.43 -0.09
C VAL A 149 12.85 -0.85 -0.81
N ILE A 150 13.01 -0.42 -2.07
CA ILE A 150 11.92 0.17 -2.88
C ILE A 150 11.03 -0.93 -3.49
N THR A 151 11.63 -2.06 -3.87
CA THR A 151 10.94 -3.23 -4.42
C THR A 151 11.08 -4.40 -3.45
N PRO A 152 10.11 -4.66 -2.55
CA PRO A 152 10.14 -5.88 -1.76
C PRO A 152 10.07 -7.10 -2.70
N GLU A 153 10.85 -8.15 -2.39
CA GLU A 153 11.04 -9.33 -3.23
C GLU A 153 9.71 -9.87 -3.78
N GLY A 154 9.50 -9.75 -5.10
CA GLY A 154 8.31 -10.27 -5.78
C GLY A 154 7.73 -9.40 -6.92
N SER A 155 8.20 -8.17 -7.12
CA SER A 155 7.83 -7.35 -8.29
C SER A 155 8.85 -7.53 -9.41
N PRO A 156 8.45 -7.92 -10.64
CA PRO A 156 9.28 -7.66 -11.81
C PRO A 156 9.34 -6.13 -12.00
N GLU A 157 10.19 -5.65 -12.89
CA GLU A 157 10.51 -4.22 -13.10
C GLU A 157 11.22 -3.46 -11.95
N ASN A 158 12.53 -3.31 -12.14
CA ASN A 158 13.44 -2.37 -11.49
C ASN A 158 13.04 -0.92 -11.81
N LEU A 159 12.11 -0.33 -11.05
CA LEU A 159 11.71 1.06 -11.18
C LEU A 159 12.51 1.96 -10.23
N VAL A 160 13.36 2.80 -10.83
CA VAL A 160 14.17 3.83 -10.19
C VAL A 160 13.24 4.88 -9.56
N ASN A 161 12.77 4.64 -8.33
CA ASN A 161 11.93 5.61 -7.62
C ASN A 161 12.80 6.57 -6.80
N HIS A 162 12.73 7.83 -7.22
CA HIS A 162 13.46 8.98 -6.74
C HIS A 162 12.95 9.43 -5.36
N TYR A 163 13.80 9.38 -4.33
CA TYR A 163 13.46 9.80 -2.97
C TYR A 163 14.31 10.98 -2.49
N HIS A 164 13.64 11.99 -1.92
CA HIS A 164 14.23 13.18 -1.31
C HIS A 164 14.82 12.84 0.07
N ILE A 165 16.07 13.23 0.32
CA ILE A 165 16.79 13.07 1.59
C ILE A 165 16.83 14.43 2.28
N GLY A 166 16.07 14.60 3.35
CA GLY A 166 16.22 15.72 4.28
C GLY A 166 16.95 15.25 5.53
N ILE A 167 18.22 15.63 5.69
CA ILE A 167 18.97 15.50 6.95
C ILE A 167 18.92 16.87 7.64
N PRO A 168 18.31 17.03 8.83
CA PRO A 168 18.72 18.12 9.72
C PRO A 168 20.03 17.70 10.38
N LEU A 169 21.11 18.37 10.03
CA LEU A 169 22.36 18.36 10.80
C LEU A 169 22.10 19.02 12.15
N LEU A 170 22.08 18.21 13.22
CA LEU A 170 22.52 18.57 14.56
C LEU A 170 23.26 17.37 15.14
#